data_AF-A0A7G7KGG1-F1
#
_entry.id   AF-A0A7G7KGG1-F1
#
_cell.length_a   1.000
_cell.length_b   1.000
_cell.length_c   1.000
_cell.angle_alpha   90.00
_cell.angle_beta   90.00
_cell.angle_gamma   90.00
#
_symmetry.space_group_name_H-M   'P 1'
#
loop_
_entity.id
_entity.type
_entity.pdbx_description
1 polymer ?
#
loop_
_entity_poly.entity_id
_entity_poly.type
_entity_poly.pdbx_seq_one_letter_code
_entity_poly.pdbx_strand_id
1 'polypeptide(L)'
;MDSLLRLTLPMILGLLHLIGPVPADLGVHQRQLSPCTSSAHCARQVWSVSDPQQALNSLAAQLSEAPRTVVEERSNDYLHATCSSRLFGFVDDLELYADQDNQQLQARSVSRLGDSDLGVNARRLEDLHQQLSS
;
A
#
# COMPACT_ATOMS: atom_id res chain seq x y z
N MET A 1 -26.00 -45.67 -23.78
CA MET A 1 -26.59 -45.27 -22.50
C MET A 1 -25.61 -44.30 -21.89
N ASP A 2 -25.89 -43.04 -22.15
CA ASP A 2 -24.90 -42.00 -22.33
C ASP A 2 -24.29 -41.50 -21.02
N SER A 3 -23.00 -41.21 -21.11
CA SER A 3 -22.19 -40.59 -20.08
C SER A 3 -22.85 -39.31 -19.59
N LEU A 4 -23.33 -39.33 -18.34
CA LEU A 4 -23.73 -38.13 -17.60
C LEU A 4 -22.51 -37.20 -17.47
N LEU A 5 -22.48 -36.23 -18.38
CA LEU A 5 -21.56 -35.11 -18.39
C LEU A 5 -21.73 -34.34 -17.08
N ARG A 6 -20.79 -34.52 -16.14
CA ARG A 6 -20.66 -33.67 -14.96
C ARG A 6 -20.34 -32.25 -15.45
N LEU A 7 -21.36 -31.42 -15.56
CA LEU A 7 -21.18 -29.99 -15.77
C LEU A 7 -20.70 -29.36 -14.46
N THR A 8 -19.44 -29.59 -14.08
CA THR A 8 -18.76 -28.68 -13.16
C THR A 8 -18.48 -27.42 -13.96
N LEU A 9 -19.45 -26.51 -14.00
CA LEU A 9 -19.19 -25.14 -14.44
C LEU A 9 -18.17 -24.58 -13.45
N PRO A 10 -16.90 -24.34 -13.81
CA PRO A 10 -16.07 -23.54 -12.94
C PRO A 10 -16.74 -22.17 -12.95
N MET A 11 -17.29 -21.76 -11.81
CA MET A 11 -17.59 -20.36 -11.57
C MET A 11 -16.23 -19.67 -11.52
N ILE A 12 -15.62 -19.44 -12.69
CA ILE A 12 -14.57 -18.44 -12.84
C ILE A 12 -15.33 -17.15 -12.65
N LEU A 13 -15.51 -16.77 -11.38
CA LEU A 13 -15.88 -15.42 -11.00
C LEU A 13 -14.78 -14.58 -11.63
N GLY A 14 -15.06 -13.97 -12.79
CA GLY A 14 -14.12 -13.08 -13.45
C GLY A 14 -13.77 -12.03 -12.42
N LEU A 15 -12.54 -12.10 -11.89
CA LEU A 15 -12.00 -11.08 -11.01
C LEU A 15 -12.13 -9.78 -11.79
N LEU A 16 -13.05 -8.92 -11.34
CA LEU A 16 -13.08 -7.52 -11.72
C LEU A 16 -11.72 -6.96 -11.27
N HIS A 17 -10.74 -6.99 -12.16
CA HIS A 17 -9.44 -6.36 -11.95
C HIS A 17 -9.64 -4.86 -12.16
N LEU A 18 -10.36 -4.25 -11.22
CA LEU A 18 -10.48 -2.81 -11.08
C LEU A 18 -9.14 -2.29 -10.53
N ILE A 19 -8.11 -2.37 -11.37
CA ILE A 19 -6.77 -1.87 -11.09
C ILE A 19 -6.62 -0.62 -11.93
N GLY A 20 -6.67 0.55 -11.28
CA GLY A 20 -6.31 1.80 -11.94
C GLY A 20 -4.83 1.84 -12.33
N PRO A 21 -4.39 2.86 -13.08
CA PRO A 21 -2.98 3.05 -13.39
C PRO A 21 -2.16 3.26 -12.12
N VAL A 22 -0.88 2.86 -12.15
CA VAL A 22 0.09 3.25 -11.12
C VAL A 22 0.22 4.78 -11.12
N PRO A 23 0.18 5.46 -9.95
CA PRO A 23 0.39 6.90 -9.90
C PRO A 23 1.73 7.30 -10.55
N ALA A 24 1.71 8.28 -11.44
CA ALA A 24 2.93 8.73 -12.11
C ALA A 24 3.88 9.52 -11.19
N ASP A 25 3.42 9.84 -9.98
CA ASP A 25 4.12 10.65 -8.98
C ASP A 25 4.69 9.82 -7.82
N LEU A 26 4.74 8.49 -7.95
CA LEU A 26 5.44 7.64 -6.98
C LEU A 26 6.94 7.99 -6.92
N GLY A 27 7.58 7.60 -5.83
CA GLY A 27 8.98 7.83 -5.54
C GLY A 27 9.21 9.10 -4.72
N VAL A 28 10.50 9.32 -4.44
CA VAL A 28 10.97 10.43 -3.63
C VAL A 28 11.32 11.61 -4.53
N HIS A 29 10.63 12.73 -4.34
CA HIS A 29 10.83 13.97 -5.07
C HIS A 29 11.36 15.03 -4.12
N GLN A 30 12.61 15.48 -4.33
CA GLN A 30 13.24 16.49 -3.46
C GLN A 30 13.19 16.09 -1.97
N ARG A 31 13.50 14.83 -1.67
CA ARG A 31 13.45 14.23 -0.32
C ARG A 31 12.05 14.17 0.31
N GLN A 32 11.00 14.20 -0.49
CA GLN A 32 9.64 14.08 0.00
C GLN A 32 8.84 13.10 -0.83
N LEU A 33 7.96 12.36 -0.18
CA LEU A 33 6.88 11.67 -0.88
C LEU A 33 5.88 12.70 -1.40
N SER A 34 5.32 12.44 -2.57
CA SER A 34 4.32 13.31 -3.21
C SER A 34 3.15 13.63 -2.26
N PRO A 35 2.57 14.84 -2.33
CA PRO A 35 1.43 15.20 -1.49
C PRO A 35 0.16 14.44 -1.91
N CYS A 36 -0.80 14.32 -1.00
CA CYS A 36 -2.16 13.92 -1.36
C CYS A 36 -2.93 15.14 -1.89
N THR A 37 -3.42 15.07 -3.12
CA THR A 37 -4.27 16.11 -3.72
C THR A 37 -5.69 16.11 -3.15
N SER A 38 -6.12 14.97 -2.58
CA SER A 38 -7.39 14.79 -1.90
C SER A 38 -7.25 13.77 -0.78
N SER A 39 -7.92 13.99 0.34
CA SER A 39 -8.01 13.00 1.42
C SER A 39 -9.02 11.89 1.15
N ALA A 40 -9.78 11.97 0.05
CA ALA A 40 -10.85 11.02 -0.24
C ALA A 40 -10.33 9.61 -0.57
N HIS A 41 -9.12 9.52 -1.14
CA HIS A 41 -8.50 8.27 -1.62
C HIS A 41 -6.96 8.28 -1.44
N CYS A 42 -6.43 9.17 -0.61
CA CYS A 42 -5.01 9.27 -0.31
C CYS A 42 -4.81 9.74 1.13
N ALA A 43 -3.82 9.19 1.80
CA ALA A 43 -3.32 9.66 3.08
C ALA A 43 -1.80 9.81 3.05
N ARG A 44 -1.29 10.82 3.73
CA ARG A 44 0.15 11.03 3.94
C ARG A 44 0.40 11.40 5.38
N GLN A 45 1.42 10.80 5.98
CA GLN A 45 1.86 11.07 7.33
C GLN A 45 3.39 11.18 7.38
N VAL A 46 3.88 11.85 8.41
CA VAL A 46 5.31 11.98 8.70
C VAL A 46 5.48 11.66 10.17
N TRP A 47 6.30 10.67 10.48
CA TRP A 47 6.53 10.20 11.84
C TRP A 47 7.95 10.51 12.27
N SER A 48 8.11 11.18 13.41
CA SER A 48 9.41 11.38 14.03
C SER A 48 9.90 10.06 14.62
N VAL A 49 11.07 9.59 14.20
CA VAL A 49 11.65 8.32 14.62
C VAL A 49 13.14 8.50 14.89
N SER A 50 13.67 7.83 15.91
CA SER A 50 15.10 7.97 16.27
C SER A 50 16.05 7.41 15.21
N ASP A 51 15.63 6.33 14.54
CA ASP A 51 16.35 5.68 13.45
C ASP A 51 15.37 5.37 12.30
N PRO A 52 15.29 6.24 11.26
CA PRO A 52 14.41 6.03 10.12
C PRO A 52 14.73 4.76 9.33
N GLN A 53 15.98 4.31 9.31
CA GLN A 53 16.38 3.14 8.54
C GLN A 53 15.88 1.87 9.24
N GLN A 54 16.05 1.81 10.55
CA GLN A 54 15.50 0.73 11.37
C GLN A 54 13.97 0.71 11.29
N ALA A 55 13.31 1.86 11.38
CA ALA A 55 11.86 1.96 11.26
C ALA A 55 11.35 1.43 9.90
N LEU A 56 11.98 1.85 8.80
CA LEU A 56 11.67 1.34 7.46
C LEU A 56 11.88 -0.18 7.36
N ASN A 57 12.99 -0.69 7.88
CA ASN A 57 13.30 -2.13 7.84
C ASN A 57 12.30 -2.96 8.65
N SER A 58 11.88 -2.48 9.82
CA SER A 58 10.88 -3.12 10.66
C SER A 58 9.51 -3.20 9.98
N LEU A 59 9.07 -2.11 9.32
CA LEU A 59 7.81 -2.12 8.57
C LEU A 59 7.92 -2.95 7.29
N ALA A 60 9.06 -2.93 6.60
CA ALA A 60 9.28 -3.74 5.40
C ALA A 60 9.14 -5.24 5.69
N ALA A 61 9.66 -5.71 6.83
CA ALA A 61 9.51 -7.10 7.27
C ALA A 61 8.02 -7.45 7.50
N GLN A 62 7.28 -6.59 8.20
CA GLN A 62 5.85 -6.80 8.47
C GLN A 62 5.00 -6.77 7.20
N LEU A 63 5.27 -5.82 6.29
CA LEU A 63 4.57 -5.71 5.01
C LEU A 63 4.80 -6.93 4.11
N SER A 64 5.97 -7.57 4.19
CA SER A 64 6.27 -8.78 3.42
C SER A 64 5.46 -10.00 3.86
N GLU A 65 4.97 -10.00 5.10
CA GLU A 65 4.12 -11.05 5.67
C GLU A 65 2.63 -10.66 5.68
N ALA A 66 2.32 -9.40 5.38
CA ALA A 66 0.97 -8.87 5.44
C ALA A 66 0.09 -9.47 4.32
N PRO A 67 -1.13 -9.93 4.64
CA PRO A 67 -2.02 -10.49 3.63
C PRO A 67 -2.42 -9.41 2.62
N ARG A 68 -2.43 -9.78 1.34
CA ARG A 68 -2.82 -8.89 0.22
C ARG A 68 -1.90 -7.69 0.02
N THR A 69 -0.67 -7.78 0.52
CA THR A 69 0.40 -6.80 0.29
C THR A 69 1.50 -7.44 -0.56
N VAL A 70 2.04 -6.68 -1.51
CA VAL A 70 3.20 -7.08 -2.31
C VAL A 70 4.20 -5.93 -2.30
N VAL A 71 5.46 -6.20 -1.92
CA VAL A 71 6.54 -5.21 -2.04
C VAL A 71 7.03 -5.22 -3.49
N GLU A 72 6.83 -4.09 -4.18
CA GLU A 72 7.18 -3.94 -5.59
C GLU A 72 8.61 -3.42 -5.76
N GLU A 73 9.00 -2.47 -4.92
CA GLU A 73 10.32 -1.85 -4.93
C GLU A 73 10.84 -1.68 -3.50
N ARG A 74 12.13 -1.96 -3.32
CA ARG A 74 12.85 -1.68 -2.09
C ARG A 74 14.26 -1.20 -2.41
N SER A 75 14.56 0.01 -1.97
CA SER A 75 15.91 0.56 -1.97
C SER A 75 16.43 0.66 -0.51
N ASN A 76 17.54 1.36 -0.31
CA ASN A 76 18.07 1.59 1.03
C ASN A 76 17.09 2.41 1.88
N ASP A 77 16.59 3.53 1.35
CA ASP A 77 15.81 4.53 2.07
C ASP A 77 14.33 4.60 1.65
N TYR A 78 13.92 3.80 0.67
CA TYR A 78 12.56 3.84 0.12
C TYR A 78 11.97 2.44 -0.07
N LEU A 79 10.66 2.33 0.13
CA LEU A 79 9.87 1.13 -0.15
C LEU A 79 8.56 1.51 -0.82
N HIS A 80 8.22 0.79 -1.88
CA HIS A 80 6.91 0.80 -2.52
C HIS A 80 6.28 -0.58 -2.41
N ALA A 81 5.04 -0.62 -1.95
CA ALA A 81 4.22 -1.82 -1.91
C ALA A 81 2.83 -1.56 -2.48
N THR A 82 2.21 -2.60 -3.03
CA THR A 82 0.79 -2.59 -3.38
C THR A 82 -0.02 -3.29 -2.30
N CYS A 83 -1.18 -2.75 -1.95
CA CYS A 83 -2.13 -3.33 -1.00
C CYS A 83 -3.50 -3.50 -1.67
N SER A 84 -4.07 -4.70 -1.65
CA SER A 84 -5.40 -4.96 -2.24
C SER A 84 -6.52 -5.10 -1.21
N SER A 85 -7.66 -4.46 -1.50
CA SER A 85 -8.86 -4.53 -0.65
C SER A 85 -9.52 -5.91 -0.70
N ARG A 86 -10.02 -6.37 0.45
CA ARG A 86 -10.55 -7.74 0.63
C ARG A 86 -11.82 -8.03 -0.19
N LEU A 87 -12.69 -7.04 -0.37
CA LEU A 87 -14.03 -7.23 -0.93
C LEU A 87 -14.13 -6.87 -2.42
N PHE A 88 -13.48 -5.78 -2.83
CA PHE A 88 -13.65 -5.22 -4.18
C PHE A 88 -12.37 -5.29 -5.03
N GLY A 89 -11.24 -5.70 -4.45
CA GLY A 89 -9.98 -5.86 -5.21
C GLY A 89 -9.31 -4.55 -5.62
N PHE A 90 -9.78 -3.39 -5.14
CA PHE A 90 -9.07 -2.11 -5.32
C PHE A 90 -7.63 -2.22 -4.82
N VAL A 91 -6.71 -1.67 -5.61
CA VAL A 91 -5.28 -1.63 -5.32
C VAL A 91 -4.90 -0.22 -4.90
N ASP A 92 -4.23 -0.15 -3.75
CA ASP A 92 -3.58 1.05 -3.24
C ASP A 92 -2.07 0.89 -3.37
N ASP A 93 -1.36 1.98 -3.64
CA ASP A 93 0.09 2.07 -3.55
C ASP A 93 0.46 2.67 -2.17
N LEU A 94 1.34 1.97 -1.45
CA LEU A 94 1.93 2.37 -0.18
C LEU A 94 3.40 2.70 -0.42
N GLU A 95 3.82 3.89 -0.01
CA GLU A 95 5.19 4.37 -0.08
C GLU A 95 5.69 4.68 1.34
N LEU A 96 6.91 4.24 1.65
CA LEU A 96 7.64 4.60 2.86
C LEU A 96 9.00 5.19 2.47
N TYR A 97 9.39 6.27 3.12
CA TYR A 97 10.68 6.93 2.88
C TYR A 97 11.37 7.32 4.19
N ALA A 98 12.56 6.76 4.41
CA ALA A 98 13.43 6.99 5.57
C ALA A 98 14.29 8.25 5.36
N ASP A 99 13.80 9.39 5.83
CA ASP A 99 14.51 10.66 5.79
C ASP A 99 15.46 10.78 6.99
N GLN A 100 16.71 10.36 6.78
CA GLN A 100 17.76 10.37 7.81
C GLN A 100 18.06 11.76 8.34
N ASP A 101 18.12 12.77 7.47
CA ASP A 101 18.57 14.13 7.84
C ASP A 101 17.58 14.81 8.78
N ASN A 102 16.28 14.47 8.67
CA ASN A 102 15.22 15.03 9.49
C ASN A 102 14.74 14.11 10.60
N GLN A 103 15.33 12.91 10.75
CA GLN A 103 14.88 11.87 11.68
C GLN A 103 13.38 11.54 11.52
N GLN A 104 12.96 11.34 10.27
CA GLN A 104 11.56 11.12 9.90
C GLN A 104 11.39 9.87 9.05
N LEU A 105 10.29 9.16 9.28
CA LEU A 105 9.74 8.21 8.31
C LEU A 105 8.51 8.86 7.67
N GLN A 106 8.60 9.17 6.38
CA GLN A 106 7.46 9.64 5.61
C GLN A 106 6.68 8.43 5.09
N ALA A 107 5.35 8.50 5.12
CA ALA A 107 4.48 7.46 4.62
C ALA A 107 3.36 8.05 3.78
N ARG A 108 3.05 7.42 2.64
CA ARG A 108 1.92 7.77 1.78
C ARG A 108 1.19 6.50 1.39
N SER A 109 -0.13 6.54 1.36
CA SER A 109 -0.96 5.46 0.84
C SER A 109 -2.04 6.05 -0.05
N VAL A 110 -2.16 5.57 -1.28
CA VAL A 110 -3.03 6.18 -2.31
C VAL A 110 -3.70 5.11 -3.17
N SER A 111 -5.01 5.24 -3.40
CA SER A 111 -5.74 4.33 -4.28
C SER A 111 -5.47 4.64 -5.76
N ARG A 112 -5.33 3.60 -6.59
CA ARG A 112 -5.17 3.75 -8.06
C ARG A 112 -6.43 4.22 -8.77
N LEU A 113 -7.58 3.99 -8.14
CA LEU A 113 -8.91 4.15 -8.71
C LEU A 113 -9.93 4.33 -7.59
N GLY A 114 -10.99 5.09 -7.88
CA GLY A 114 -12.17 5.25 -7.04
C GLY A 114 -12.29 6.68 -6.52
N ASP A 115 -13.52 7.14 -6.32
CA ASP A 115 -13.78 8.48 -5.82
C ASP A 115 -13.45 8.60 -4.32
N SER A 116 -13.58 7.49 -3.58
CA SER A 116 -13.18 7.41 -2.18
C SER A 116 -12.78 6.01 -1.74
N ASP A 117 -11.87 5.95 -0.77
CA ASP A 117 -11.39 4.74 -0.09
C ASP A 117 -12.08 4.50 1.28
N LEU A 118 -13.03 5.34 1.67
CA LEU A 118 -13.71 5.30 2.98
C LEU A 118 -12.73 5.34 4.18
N GLY A 119 -11.57 5.99 4.01
CA GLY A 119 -10.51 6.13 5.00
C GLY A 119 -9.58 4.92 5.13
N VAL A 120 -9.61 3.97 4.17
CA VAL A 120 -8.73 2.79 4.21
C VAL A 120 -7.25 3.17 4.21
N ASN A 121 -6.84 4.13 3.38
CA ASN A 121 -5.43 4.56 3.32
C ASN A 121 -4.99 5.24 4.63
N ALA A 122 -5.85 6.06 5.23
CA ALA A 122 -5.55 6.70 6.51
C ALA A 122 -5.38 5.67 7.64
N ARG A 123 -6.32 4.71 7.77
CA ARG A 123 -6.23 3.63 8.77
C ARG A 123 -4.99 2.77 8.57
N ARG A 124 -4.62 2.47 7.32
CA ARG A 124 -3.39 1.72 7.03
C ARG A 124 -2.16 2.42 7.60
N LEU A 125 -2.04 3.74 7.41
CA LEU A 125 -0.92 4.50 7.96
C LEU A 125 -0.96 4.54 9.49
N GLU A 126 -2.15 4.67 10.10
CA GLU A 126 -2.30 4.59 11.56
C GLU A 126 -1.85 3.24 12.12
N ASP A 127 -2.25 2.13 11.50
CA ASP A 127 -1.87 0.78 11.92
C ASP A 127 -0.36 0.56 11.83
N LEU A 128 0.28 1.03 10.74
CA LEU A 128 1.73 0.96 10.58
C LEU A 128 2.45 1.83 11.62
N HIS A 129 1.93 3.01 11.93
CA HIS A 129 2.51 3.87 12.95
C HIS A 129 2.47 3.22 14.35
N GLN A 130 1.38 2.52 14.67
CA GLN A 130 1.26 1.79 15.94
C GLN A 130 2.31 0.67 16.07
N GLN A 131 2.67 0.01 14.96
CA GLN A 131 3.72 -1.03 14.93
C GLN A 131 5.13 -0.50 15.17
N LEU A 132 5.36 0.82 15.03
CA LEU A 132 6.64 1.44 15.36
C LEU A 132 6.78 1.77 16.86
N SER A 133 5.65 1.85 17.57
CA SER A 133 5.60 2.22 18.98
C SER A 133 5.53 1.03 19.94
N SER A 134 5.45 -0.19 19.40
CA SER A 134 5.29 -1.45 20.12
C SER A 134 6.61 -2.17 20.36
#